data_AF-A0A9N8YPJ1-F1
#
_entry.id   AF-A0A9N8YPJ1-F1
#
_cell.length_a   1.000
_cell.length_b   1.000
_cell.length_c   1.000
_cell.angle_alpha   90.00
_cell.angle_beta   90.00
_cell.angle_gamma   90.00
#
_symmetry.space_group_name_H-M   'P 1'
#
loop_
_entity.id
_entity.type
_entity.pdbx_description
1 polymer ?
#
loop_
_entity_poly.entity_id
_entity_poly.type
_entity_poly.pdbx_seq_one_letter_code
_entity_poly.pdbx_strand_id
1 'polypeptide(L)'
;MFYRRIFSITINIIIIFTILLSFRFTKNEFPEQERSRFTGYLTWHGKLSHFDQESYDASLWFWIVINGLSAVYAFVWASKRNLPKKVITYIYQENGSRTTSHFLNVIIAYYITFTFVSGFALFLFDNGKMFSTFAAFHNAFELAMILLFFQGGKITLKYFYATVGGYIFLVNLLDITLPWPINGLWFKAQGLCLDFALCIVFTRTYKATQEYVEGLTSAQLPLVNDEDHPFEEDSSISPLIIQHPQQLLLLIFSSAIHIVGNAFAALFPSDGWG
;
A
#
# COMPACT_ATOMS: atom_id res chain seq x y z
N MET A 1 10.01 7.72 28.82
CA MET A 1 9.54 7.62 27.41
C MET A 1 8.71 6.35 27.14
N PHE A 2 9.10 5.19 27.69
CA PHE A 2 8.38 3.90 27.55
C PHE A 2 6.94 3.91 28.08
N TYR A 3 6.71 4.40 29.31
CA TYR A 3 5.37 4.47 29.92
C TYR A 3 4.38 5.36 29.15
N ARG A 4 4.85 6.45 28.55
CA ARG A 4 4.02 7.30 27.67
C ARG A 4 3.56 6.57 26.41
N ARG A 5 4.43 5.72 25.83
CA ARG A 5 4.08 4.89 24.66
C ARG A 5 3.07 3.82 25.04
N ILE A 6 3.27 3.12 26.16
CA ILE A 6 2.31 2.10 26.64
C ILE A 6 0.96 2.75 26.94
N PHE A 7 0.94 3.86 27.68
CA PHE A 7 -0.30 4.55 28.02
C PHE A 7 -1.07 5.02 26.78
N SER A 8 -0.36 5.55 25.78
CA SER A 8 -0.97 5.95 24.50
C SER A 8 -1.52 4.74 23.72
N ILE A 9 -0.80 3.62 23.68
CA ILE A 9 -1.28 2.38 23.06
C ILE A 9 -2.53 1.87 23.78
N THR A 10 -2.52 1.83 25.10
CA THR A 10 -3.67 1.37 25.92
C THR A 10 -4.89 2.25 25.71
N ILE A 11 -4.75 3.59 25.69
CA ILE A 11 -5.85 4.50 25.40
C ILE A 11 -6.44 4.26 24.01
N ASN A 12 -5.59 4.12 22.98
CA ASN A 12 -6.06 3.86 21.63
C ASN A 12 -6.82 2.53 21.53
N ILE A 13 -6.33 1.48 22.21
CA ILE A 13 -7.02 0.19 22.28
C ILE A 13 -8.38 0.34 22.98
N ILE A 14 -8.46 1.07 24.10
CA ILE A 14 -9.71 1.31 24.82
C ILE A 14 -10.71 2.09 23.96
N ILE A 15 -10.26 3.13 23.24
CA ILE A 15 -11.11 3.92 22.34
C ILE A 15 -11.66 3.04 21.22
N ILE A 16 -10.80 2.26 20.55
CA ILE A 16 -11.21 1.33 19.50
C ILE A 16 -12.21 0.31 20.05
N PHE A 17 -11.94 -0.28 21.22
CA PHE A 17 -12.82 -1.25 21.85
C PHE A 17 -14.17 -0.64 22.26
N THR A 18 -14.18 0.60 22.72
CA THR A 18 -15.41 1.34 23.09
C THR A 18 -16.25 1.66 21.87
N ILE A 19 -15.63 2.08 20.76
CA ILE A 19 -16.30 2.30 19.47
C ILE A 19 -16.89 0.98 18.97
N LEU A 20 -16.13 -0.12 19.00
CA LEU A 20 -16.63 -1.45 18.62
C LEU A 20 -17.80 -1.91 19.49
N LEU A 21 -17.75 -1.67 20.81
CA LEU A 21 -18.84 -1.98 21.72
C LEU A 21 -20.09 -1.11 21.48
N SER A 22 -19.95 0.12 20.99
CA SER A 22 -21.12 0.98 20.70
C SER A 22 -22.01 0.42 19.59
N PHE A 23 -21.45 -0.36 18.65
CA PHE A 23 -22.21 -1.05 17.60
C PHE A 23 -22.96 -2.29 18.08
N ARG A 24 -22.72 -2.77 19.31
CA ARG A 24 -23.46 -3.90 19.91
C ARG A 24 -24.89 -3.51 20.31
N PHE A 25 -25.16 -2.22 20.50
CA PHE A 25 -26.45 -1.72 20.99
C PHE A 25 -27.43 -1.32 19.88
N THR A 26 -27.00 -1.37 18.61
CA THR A 26 -27.88 -1.21 17.46
C THR A 26 -28.49 -2.58 17.11
N LYS A 27 -29.83 -2.66 17.07
CA LYS A 27 -30.53 -3.80 16.47
C LYS A 27 -30.27 -3.76 14.96
N ASN A 28 -29.16 -4.36 14.53
CA ASN A 28 -28.82 -4.45 13.13
C ASN A 28 -29.44 -5.74 12.58
N GLU A 29 -30.61 -5.62 11.98
CA GLU A 29 -31.00 -6.57 10.94
C GLU A 29 -30.02 -6.34 9.79
N PHE A 30 -29.02 -7.22 9.67
CA PHE A 30 -28.05 -7.13 8.59
C PHE A 30 -28.73 -7.56 7.28
N PRO A 31 -28.39 -6.91 6.15
CA PRO A 31 -28.97 -7.29 4.87
C PRO A 31 -28.60 -8.74 4.55
N GLU A 32 -29.57 -9.46 3.97
CA GLU A 32 -29.35 -10.80 3.43
C GLU A 32 -28.27 -10.71 2.34
N GLN A 33 -27.31 -11.63 2.39
CA GLN A 33 -26.20 -11.66 1.43
C GLN A 33 -26.71 -12.05 0.05
N GLU A 34 -26.30 -11.29 -0.96
CA GLU A 34 -26.52 -11.67 -2.35
C GLU A 34 -25.57 -12.80 -2.76
N ARG A 35 -25.87 -13.40 -3.92
CA ARG A 35 -25.02 -14.43 -4.54
C ARG A 35 -24.28 -13.86 -5.72
N SER A 36 -23.00 -14.21 -5.81
CA SER A 36 -22.15 -13.90 -6.96
C SER A 36 -22.80 -14.44 -8.25
N ARG A 37 -22.87 -13.58 -9.27
CA ARG A 37 -23.49 -13.89 -10.57
C ARG A 37 -22.94 -15.15 -11.23
N PHE A 38 -21.63 -15.37 -11.18
CA PHE A 38 -20.99 -16.46 -11.93
C PHE A 38 -20.82 -17.74 -11.11
N THR A 39 -20.75 -17.65 -9.79
CA THR A 39 -20.42 -18.80 -8.93
C THR A 39 -21.50 -19.19 -7.93
N GLY A 40 -22.45 -18.30 -7.65
CA GLY A 40 -23.51 -18.52 -6.67
C GLY A 40 -23.04 -18.47 -5.21
N TYR A 41 -21.76 -18.19 -4.94
CA TYR A 41 -21.24 -18.00 -3.58
C TYR A 41 -21.77 -16.72 -2.94
N LEU A 42 -21.92 -16.73 -1.61
CA LEU A 42 -22.42 -15.58 -0.85
C LEU A 42 -21.41 -14.42 -0.86
N THR A 43 -21.91 -13.21 -1.08
CA THR A 43 -21.14 -11.98 -1.20
C THR A 43 -21.23 -11.12 0.06
N TRP A 44 -20.40 -10.09 0.15
CA TRP A 44 -20.31 -9.14 1.23
C TRP A 44 -21.12 -7.86 0.94
N HIS A 45 -22.30 -8.04 0.36
CA HIS A 45 -23.28 -6.99 0.17
C HIS A 45 -24.68 -7.60 0.10
N GLY A 46 -25.69 -6.77 0.36
CA GLY A 46 -27.08 -7.10 0.08
C GLY A 46 -27.47 -6.79 -1.36
N LYS A 47 -28.77 -6.88 -1.62
CA LYS A 47 -29.35 -6.50 -2.91
C LYS A 47 -29.14 -5.02 -3.16
N LEU A 48 -28.49 -4.69 -4.28
CA LEU A 48 -28.27 -3.30 -4.66
C LEU A 48 -29.46 -2.77 -5.47
N SER A 49 -30.17 -1.78 -4.95
CA SER A 49 -31.30 -1.16 -5.67
C SER A 49 -30.78 -0.23 -6.76
N HIS A 50 -31.40 -0.26 -7.95
CA HIS A 50 -30.99 0.59 -9.09
C HIS A 50 -29.54 0.41 -9.55
N PHE A 51 -28.93 -0.75 -9.27
CA PHE A 51 -27.57 -1.03 -9.66
C PHE A 51 -27.43 -1.20 -11.18
N ASP A 52 -26.70 -0.28 -11.80
CA ASP A 52 -26.32 -0.38 -13.20
C ASP A 52 -25.12 -1.35 -13.36
N GLN A 53 -25.46 -2.62 -13.56
CA GLN A 53 -24.48 -3.69 -13.74
C GLN A 53 -23.58 -3.47 -14.96
N GLU A 54 -24.11 -2.90 -16.05
CA GLU A 54 -23.34 -2.72 -17.28
C GLU A 54 -22.25 -1.66 -17.07
N SER A 55 -22.62 -0.52 -16.48
CA SER A 55 -21.65 0.53 -16.13
C SER A 55 -20.60 0.05 -15.11
N TYR A 56 -21.03 -0.73 -14.13
CA TYR A 56 -20.11 -1.34 -13.16
C TYR A 56 -19.13 -2.30 -13.84
N ASP A 57 -19.63 -3.24 -14.64
CA ASP A 57 -18.80 -4.22 -15.34
C ASP A 57 -17.83 -3.54 -16.31
N ALA A 58 -18.28 -2.52 -17.05
CA ALA A 58 -17.42 -1.76 -17.96
C ALA A 58 -16.29 -1.03 -17.20
N SER A 59 -16.62 -0.41 -16.06
CA SER A 59 -15.64 0.25 -15.20
C SER A 59 -14.64 -0.75 -14.61
N LEU A 60 -15.13 -1.92 -14.18
CA LEU A 60 -14.30 -3.00 -13.63
C LEU A 60 -13.36 -3.57 -14.69
N TRP A 61 -13.85 -3.83 -15.91
CA TRP A 61 -13.03 -4.30 -17.02
C TRP A 61 -11.98 -3.29 -17.44
N PHE A 62 -12.34 -2.00 -17.50
CA PHE A 62 -11.37 -0.94 -17.77
C PHE A 62 -10.24 -0.97 -16.72
N TRP A 63 -10.58 -1.04 -15.44
CA TRP A 63 -9.59 -1.11 -14.36
C TRP A 63 -8.73 -2.39 -14.44
N ILE A 64 -9.33 -3.55 -14.73
CA ILE A 64 -8.60 -4.81 -14.94
C ILE A 64 -7.59 -4.68 -16.08
N VAL A 65 -8.00 -4.18 -17.25
CA VAL A 65 -7.12 -4.05 -18.42
C VAL A 65 -5.96 -3.09 -18.13
N ILE A 66 -6.25 -1.93 -17.51
CA ILE A 66 -5.22 -0.95 -17.16
C ILE A 66 -4.22 -1.53 -16.16
N ASN A 67 -4.65 -2.26 -15.13
CA ASN A 67 -3.72 -2.88 -14.18
C ASN A 67 -2.92 -4.02 -14.82
N GLY A 68 -3.52 -4.80 -15.71
CA GLY A 68 -2.82 -5.87 -16.44
C GLY A 68 -1.69 -5.33 -17.31
N LEU A 69 -1.99 -4.29 -18.11
CA LEU A 69 -0.96 -3.60 -18.91
C LEU A 69 0.10 -2.96 -18.01
N SER A 70 -0.31 -2.31 -16.93
CA SER A 70 0.61 -1.67 -15.97
C SER A 70 1.52 -2.68 -15.29
N ALA A 71 1.03 -3.87 -14.94
CA ALA A 71 1.82 -4.96 -14.37
C ALA A 71 2.91 -5.44 -15.33
N VAL A 72 2.56 -5.63 -16.61
CA VAL A 72 3.53 -6.00 -17.66
C VAL A 72 4.62 -4.94 -17.78
N TYR A 73 4.24 -3.66 -17.91
CA TYR A 73 5.21 -2.56 -17.99
C TYR A 73 6.08 -2.47 -16.73
N ALA A 74 5.48 -2.58 -15.54
CA ALA A 74 6.20 -2.53 -14.27
C ALA A 74 7.26 -3.63 -14.18
N PHE A 75 6.96 -4.87 -14.58
CA PHE A 75 7.95 -5.95 -14.60
C PHE A 75 9.03 -5.76 -15.65
N VAL A 76 8.69 -5.29 -16.85
CA VAL A 76 9.68 -4.98 -17.90
C VAL A 76 10.72 -3.98 -17.39
N TRP A 77 10.28 -2.97 -16.64
CA TRP A 77 11.18 -1.96 -16.07
C TRP A 77 11.90 -2.43 -14.81
N ALA A 78 11.19 -3.08 -13.88
CA ALA A 78 11.76 -3.58 -12.63
C ALA A 78 12.80 -4.68 -12.85
N SER A 79 12.69 -5.46 -13.92
CA SER A 79 13.61 -6.58 -14.21
C SER A 79 14.92 -6.15 -14.89
N LYS A 80 15.05 -4.89 -15.31
CA LYS A 80 16.29 -4.38 -15.92
C LYS A 80 17.39 -4.24 -14.85
N ARG A 81 18.38 -5.13 -14.90
CA ARG A 81 19.51 -5.16 -13.95
C ARG A 81 20.57 -4.08 -14.21
N ASN A 82 20.77 -3.70 -15.47
CA ASN A 82 21.85 -2.80 -15.89
C ASN A 82 21.31 -1.44 -16.31
N LEU A 83 20.70 -0.72 -15.37
CA LEU A 83 20.26 0.65 -15.59
C LEU A 83 21.45 1.62 -15.39
N PRO A 84 21.59 2.67 -16.22
CA PRO A 84 22.59 3.72 -15.98
C PRO A 84 22.47 4.30 -14.57
N LYS A 85 23.59 4.56 -13.88
CA LYS A 85 23.58 5.09 -12.50
C LYS A 85 22.70 6.36 -12.33
N LYS A 86 22.63 7.18 -13.38
CA LYS A 86 21.82 8.40 -13.46
C LYS A 86 20.30 8.20 -13.41
N VAL A 87 19.79 6.98 -13.61
CA VAL A 87 18.34 6.68 -13.52
C VAL A 87 18.00 5.79 -12.33
N ILE A 88 18.99 5.43 -11.51
CA ILE A 88 18.77 4.61 -10.31
C ILE A 88 18.39 5.52 -9.16
N THR A 89 17.19 5.32 -8.64
CA THR A 89 16.72 6.01 -7.44
C THR A 89 17.22 5.30 -6.19
N TYR A 90 17.66 6.07 -5.22
CA TYR A 90 18.15 5.59 -3.94
C TYR A 90 17.19 6.00 -2.81
N ILE A 91 16.98 5.07 -1.88
CA ILE A 91 16.32 5.32 -0.60
C ILE A 91 17.44 5.64 0.40
N TYR A 92 17.36 6.83 1.00
CA TYR A 92 18.33 7.30 1.99
C TYR A 92 17.84 7.01 3.40
N GLN A 93 18.77 6.61 4.27
CA GLN A 93 18.51 6.35 5.69
C GLN A 93 19.05 7.49 6.57
N GLU A 94 18.51 7.62 7.78
CA GLU A 94 18.94 8.64 8.76
C GLU A 94 20.44 8.54 9.13
N ASN A 95 21.04 7.35 8.99
CA ASN A 95 22.47 7.11 9.22
C ASN A 95 23.37 7.47 8.01
N GLY A 96 22.80 8.05 6.94
CA GLY A 96 23.49 8.40 5.72
C GLY A 96 23.78 7.24 4.76
N SER A 97 23.34 6.02 5.07
CA SER A 97 23.43 4.90 4.13
C SER A 97 22.38 5.01 3.03
N ARG A 98 22.71 4.46 1.84
CA ARG A 98 21.82 4.44 0.68
C ARG A 98 21.53 3.02 0.20
N THR A 99 20.29 2.81 -0.24
CA THR A 99 19.83 1.56 -0.83
C THR A 99 19.21 1.83 -2.19
N THR A 100 19.54 1.02 -3.20
CA THR A 100 18.88 1.09 -4.50
C THR A 100 17.39 0.73 -4.38
N SER A 101 16.52 1.50 -5.02
CA SER A 101 15.06 1.23 -5.11
C SER A 101 14.70 -0.02 -5.94
N HIS A 102 15.66 -0.73 -6.53
CA HIS A 102 15.41 -1.86 -7.42
C HIS A 102 14.46 -2.92 -6.81
N PHE A 103 14.73 -3.36 -5.59
CA PHE A 103 13.87 -4.35 -4.93
C PHE A 103 12.47 -3.81 -4.61
N LEU A 104 12.38 -2.53 -4.23
CA LEU A 104 11.09 -1.85 -4.05
C LEU A 104 10.29 -1.84 -5.36
N ASN A 105 10.93 -1.55 -6.50
CA ASN A 105 10.25 -1.54 -7.80
C ASN A 105 9.74 -2.93 -8.18
N VAL A 106 10.46 -4.00 -7.81
CA VAL A 106 9.98 -5.38 -7.98
C VAL A 106 8.76 -5.66 -7.10
N ILE A 107 8.77 -5.23 -5.84
CA ILE A 107 7.61 -5.34 -4.94
C ILE A 107 6.41 -4.56 -5.48
N ILE A 108 6.61 -3.35 -6.00
CA ILE A 108 5.55 -2.54 -6.63
C ILE A 108 4.99 -3.26 -7.86
N ALA A 109 5.83 -3.88 -8.69
CA ALA A 109 5.36 -4.66 -9.83
C ALA A 109 4.48 -5.85 -9.40
N TYR A 110 4.85 -6.56 -8.33
CA TYR A 110 3.99 -7.60 -7.75
C TYR A 110 2.70 -7.02 -7.16
N TYR A 111 2.75 -5.89 -6.46
CA TYR A 111 1.56 -5.19 -5.96
C TYR A 111 0.57 -4.93 -7.10
N ILE A 112 1.01 -4.29 -8.20
CA ILE A 112 0.15 -4.00 -9.36
C ILE A 112 -0.40 -5.30 -9.99
N THR A 113 0.41 -6.36 -10.01
CA THR A 113 -0.01 -7.67 -10.52
C THR A 113 -1.11 -8.29 -9.67
N PHE A 114 -1.00 -8.21 -8.35
CA PHE A 114 -2.03 -8.72 -7.46
C PHE A 114 -3.26 -7.80 -7.37
N THR A 115 -3.14 -6.51 -7.70
CA THR A 115 -4.28 -5.63 -7.99
C THR A 115 -5.04 -6.10 -9.23
N PHE A 116 -4.33 -6.47 -10.29
CA PHE A 116 -4.92 -7.06 -11.48
C PHE A 116 -5.62 -8.40 -11.19
N VAL A 117 -4.96 -9.30 -10.46
CA VAL A 117 -5.54 -10.59 -10.07
C VAL A 117 -6.75 -10.41 -9.17
N SER A 118 -6.71 -9.50 -8.20
CA SER A 118 -7.86 -9.21 -7.33
C SER A 118 -9.03 -8.64 -8.12
N GLY A 119 -8.78 -7.85 -9.16
CA GLY A 119 -9.86 -7.37 -10.03
C GLY A 119 -10.52 -8.45 -10.85
N PHE A 120 -9.74 -9.38 -11.40
CA PHE A 120 -10.29 -10.58 -12.03
C PHE A 120 -11.09 -11.44 -11.04
N ALA A 121 -10.58 -11.60 -9.82
CA ALA A 121 -11.28 -12.31 -8.75
C ALA A 121 -12.60 -11.61 -8.36
N LEU A 122 -12.60 -10.28 -8.29
CA LEU A 122 -13.80 -9.49 -8.00
C LEU A 122 -14.86 -9.70 -9.10
N PHE A 123 -14.45 -9.68 -10.37
CA PHE A 123 -15.38 -9.93 -11.47
C PHE A 123 -16.01 -11.33 -11.41
N LEU A 124 -15.23 -12.36 -11.08
CA LEU A 124 -15.70 -13.76 -11.07
C LEU A 124 -16.47 -14.13 -9.80
N PHE A 125 -15.97 -13.73 -8.64
CA PHE A 125 -16.46 -14.18 -7.34
C PHE A 125 -17.33 -13.14 -6.63
N ASP A 126 -17.41 -11.93 -7.17
CA ASP A 126 -17.94 -10.75 -6.48
C ASP A 126 -17.19 -10.46 -5.16
N ASN A 127 -17.51 -9.37 -4.48
CA ASN A 127 -16.91 -9.05 -3.20
C ASN A 127 -17.38 -10.07 -2.15
N GLY A 128 -16.49 -10.91 -1.62
CA GLY A 128 -16.85 -12.00 -0.71
C GLY A 128 -15.63 -12.79 -0.24
N LYS A 129 -15.85 -13.88 0.51
CA LYS A 129 -14.76 -14.71 1.07
C LYS A 129 -13.82 -15.27 0.00
N MET A 130 -14.36 -15.67 -1.15
CA MET A 130 -13.54 -16.21 -2.26
C MET A 130 -12.66 -15.12 -2.88
N PHE A 131 -13.23 -13.93 -3.12
CA PHE A 131 -12.47 -12.77 -3.57
C PHE A 131 -11.38 -12.37 -2.57
N SER A 132 -11.69 -12.38 -1.27
CA SER A 132 -10.78 -11.91 -0.23
C SER A 132 -9.49 -12.72 -0.16
N THR A 133 -9.52 -14.00 -0.51
CA THR A 133 -8.30 -14.82 -0.65
C THR A 133 -7.31 -14.28 -1.67
N PHE A 134 -7.81 -13.75 -2.81
CA PHE A 134 -6.96 -13.13 -3.83
C PHE A 134 -6.55 -11.72 -3.41
N ALA A 135 -7.49 -10.93 -2.90
CA ALA A 135 -7.24 -9.57 -2.45
C ALA A 135 -6.27 -9.52 -1.25
N ALA A 136 -6.20 -10.56 -0.41
CA ALA A 136 -5.23 -10.65 0.68
C ALA A 136 -3.77 -10.57 0.19
N PHE A 137 -3.47 -11.04 -1.02
CA PHE A 137 -2.13 -10.90 -1.60
C PHE A 137 -1.81 -9.46 -1.97
N HIS A 138 -2.77 -8.70 -2.52
CA HIS A 138 -2.62 -7.27 -2.79
C HIS A 138 -2.20 -6.54 -1.50
N ASN A 139 -2.97 -6.72 -0.43
CA ASN A 139 -2.66 -6.12 0.88
C ASN A 139 -1.33 -6.63 1.47
N ALA A 140 -0.96 -7.89 1.21
CA ALA A 140 0.31 -8.43 1.66
C ALA A 140 1.51 -7.72 1.00
N PHE A 141 1.39 -7.29 -0.26
CA PHE A 141 2.43 -6.48 -0.90
C PHE A 141 2.49 -5.04 -0.37
N GLU A 142 1.35 -4.48 0.06
CA GLU A 142 1.34 -3.21 0.80
C GLU A 142 2.09 -3.31 2.12
N LEU A 143 1.81 -4.36 2.89
CA LEU A 143 2.54 -4.67 4.10
C LEU A 143 4.04 -4.86 3.82
N ALA A 144 4.39 -5.59 2.75
CA ALA A 144 5.78 -5.79 2.36
C ALA A 144 6.50 -4.47 2.04
N MET A 145 5.83 -3.53 1.34
CA MET A 145 6.36 -2.19 1.10
C MET A 145 6.58 -1.42 2.40
N ILE A 146 5.58 -1.40 3.31
CA ILE A 146 5.69 -0.74 4.62
C ILE A 146 6.91 -1.27 5.39
N LEU A 147 7.03 -2.60 5.49
CA LEU A 147 8.15 -3.25 6.19
C LEU A 147 9.49 -2.93 5.54
N LEU A 148 9.55 -2.88 4.20
CA LEU A 148 10.76 -2.54 3.46
C LEU A 148 11.20 -1.09 3.74
N PHE A 149 10.27 -0.15 3.73
CA PHE A 149 10.57 1.25 4.05
C PHE A 149 10.97 1.45 5.52
N PHE A 150 10.34 0.76 6.46
CA PHE A 150 10.78 0.77 7.86
C PHE A 150 12.18 0.19 8.08
N GLN A 151 12.66 -0.65 7.15
CA GLN A 151 14.01 -1.20 7.16
C GLN A 151 14.97 -0.43 6.24
N GLY A 152 14.59 0.77 5.80
CA GLY A 152 15.43 1.65 4.99
C GLY A 152 15.72 1.09 3.59
N GLY A 153 14.75 0.38 3.00
CA GLY A 153 14.80 -0.12 1.64
C GLY A 153 15.44 -1.51 1.48
N LYS A 154 15.90 -2.16 2.56
CA LYS A 154 16.50 -3.50 2.54
C LYS A 154 15.74 -4.44 3.45
N ILE A 155 15.69 -5.73 3.11
CA ILE A 155 15.22 -6.76 4.03
C ILE A 155 16.33 -7.02 5.05
N THR A 156 16.19 -6.46 6.25
CA THR A 156 17.09 -6.68 7.39
C THR A 156 16.48 -7.62 8.42
N LEU A 157 15.15 -7.71 8.46
CA LEU A 157 14.43 -8.58 9.39
C LEU A 157 14.52 -10.05 8.94
N LYS A 158 15.10 -10.90 9.80
CA LYS A 158 15.20 -12.36 9.56
C LYS A 158 13.85 -13.02 9.28
N TYR A 159 12.79 -12.49 9.85
CA TYR A 159 11.43 -13.02 9.75
C TYR A 159 10.55 -12.28 8.74
N PHE A 160 11.10 -11.45 7.84
CA PHE A 160 10.33 -10.65 6.89
C PHE A 160 9.27 -11.48 6.13
N TYR A 161 9.69 -12.57 5.48
CA TYR A 161 8.79 -13.44 4.73
C TYR A 161 7.81 -14.19 5.63
N ALA A 162 8.23 -14.58 6.84
CA ALA A 162 7.35 -15.20 7.83
C ALA A 162 6.28 -14.22 8.34
N THR A 163 6.62 -12.93 8.49
CA THR A 163 5.66 -11.88 8.87
C THR A 163 4.62 -11.67 7.76
N VAL A 164 5.05 -11.56 6.50
CA VAL A 164 4.12 -11.43 5.36
C VAL A 164 3.24 -12.67 5.20
N GLY A 165 3.83 -13.87 5.29
CA GLY A 165 3.07 -15.13 5.23
C GLY A 165 2.11 -15.30 6.40
N GLY A 166 2.53 -14.93 7.62
CA GLY A 166 1.69 -14.94 8.81
C GLY A 166 0.52 -13.96 8.71
N TYR A 167 0.73 -12.80 8.09
CA TYR A 167 -0.34 -11.85 7.78
C TYR A 167 -1.38 -12.45 6.82
N ILE A 168 -0.94 -13.03 5.68
CA ILE A 168 -1.85 -13.68 4.71
C ILE A 168 -2.66 -14.78 5.41
N PHE A 169 -1.98 -15.62 6.19
CA PHE A 169 -2.63 -16.70 6.94
C PHE A 169 -3.68 -16.16 7.92
N LEU A 170 -3.33 -15.15 8.71
CA LEU A 170 -4.23 -14.56 9.71
C LEU A 170 -5.45 -13.90 9.07
N VAL A 171 -5.27 -13.12 8.01
CA VAL A 171 -6.38 -12.45 7.31
C VAL A 171 -7.35 -13.50 6.75
N ASN A 172 -6.85 -14.50 6.04
CA ASN A 172 -7.70 -15.57 5.49
C ASN A 172 -8.37 -16.40 6.59
N LEU A 173 -7.66 -16.72 7.68
CA LEU A 173 -8.25 -17.44 8.81
C LEU A 173 -9.43 -16.67 9.40
N LEU A 174 -9.26 -15.36 9.63
CA LEU A 174 -10.30 -14.51 10.18
C LEU A 174 -11.48 -14.34 9.20
N ASP A 175 -11.22 -14.14 7.91
CA ASP A 175 -12.28 -14.05 6.89
C ASP A 175 -13.14 -15.31 6.80
N ILE A 176 -12.50 -16.48 6.91
CA ILE A 176 -13.17 -17.78 6.88
C ILE A 176 -14.01 -17.97 8.15
N THR A 177 -13.43 -17.70 9.32
CA THR A 177 -14.03 -17.98 10.64
C THR A 177 -15.08 -16.97 11.07
N LEU A 178 -14.93 -15.70 10.70
CA LEU A 178 -15.87 -14.66 11.09
C LEU A 178 -17.17 -14.75 10.25
N PRO A 179 -18.34 -14.54 10.88
CA PRO A 179 -19.61 -14.49 10.17
C PRO A 179 -19.79 -13.14 9.46
N TRP A 180 -20.68 -13.13 8.47
CA TRP A 180 -21.21 -11.88 7.91
C TRP A 180 -21.95 -11.07 8.98
N PRO A 181 -21.80 -9.72 9.03
CA PRO A 181 -20.95 -8.86 8.21
C PRO A 181 -19.54 -8.59 8.76
N ILE A 182 -19.20 -9.21 9.89
CA ILE A 182 -17.96 -8.94 10.64
C ILE A 182 -16.73 -9.28 9.81
N ASN A 183 -16.76 -10.36 9.03
CA ASN A 183 -15.69 -10.71 8.11
C ASN A 183 -15.43 -9.64 7.03
N GLY A 184 -16.47 -9.15 6.35
CA GLY A 184 -16.33 -8.11 5.33
C GLY A 184 -15.81 -6.79 5.92
N LEU A 185 -16.32 -6.41 7.11
CA LEU A 185 -15.83 -5.25 7.85
C LEU A 185 -14.36 -5.40 8.26
N TRP A 186 -13.99 -6.56 8.81
CA TRP A 186 -12.61 -6.88 9.17
C TRP A 186 -11.69 -6.75 7.96
N PHE A 187 -12.03 -7.41 6.85
CA PHE A 187 -11.23 -7.39 5.63
C PHE A 187 -11.05 -5.97 5.08
N LYS A 188 -12.12 -5.17 5.05
CA LYS A 188 -12.06 -3.77 4.60
C LYS A 188 -11.23 -2.91 5.55
N ALA A 189 -11.41 -3.07 6.87
CA ALA A 189 -10.71 -2.27 7.87
C ALA A 189 -9.19 -2.48 7.82
N GLN A 190 -8.73 -3.73 7.72
CA GLN A 190 -7.29 -4.00 7.64
C GLN A 190 -6.66 -3.43 6.35
N GLY A 191 -7.39 -3.48 5.21
CA GLY A 191 -6.93 -2.86 3.96
C GLY A 191 -6.79 -1.34 4.09
N LEU A 192 -7.83 -0.67 4.60
CA LEU A 192 -7.78 0.78 4.86
C LEU A 192 -6.61 1.17 5.79
N CYS A 193 -6.36 0.38 6.85
CA CYS A 193 -5.21 0.61 7.72
C CYS A 193 -3.88 0.58 6.95
N LEU A 194 -3.71 -0.35 6.01
CA LEU A 194 -2.51 -0.45 5.16
C LEU A 194 -2.41 0.73 4.18
N ASP A 195 -3.52 1.15 3.56
CA ASP A 195 -3.56 2.32 2.67
C ASP A 195 -3.03 3.57 3.36
N PHE A 196 -3.58 3.87 4.55
CA PHE A 196 -3.16 5.02 5.36
C PHE A 196 -1.70 4.88 5.81
N ALA A 197 -1.30 3.69 6.24
CA ALA A 197 0.08 3.43 6.66
C ALA A 197 1.07 3.66 5.50
N LEU A 198 0.76 3.21 4.29
CA LEU A 198 1.58 3.44 3.09
C LEU A 198 1.76 4.92 2.80
N CYS A 199 0.67 5.70 2.77
CA CYS A 199 0.74 7.13 2.52
C CYS A 199 1.62 7.85 3.55
N ILE A 200 1.47 7.51 4.83
CA ILE A 200 2.30 8.05 5.91
C ILE A 200 3.77 7.68 5.70
N VAL A 201 4.06 6.41 5.41
CA VAL A 201 5.43 5.90 5.24
C VAL A 201 6.10 6.56 4.04
N PHE A 202 5.43 6.62 2.89
CA PHE A 202 5.96 7.32 1.70
C PHE A 202 6.26 8.79 1.99
N THR A 203 5.35 9.48 2.69
CA THR A 203 5.53 10.89 3.06
C THR A 203 6.74 11.07 3.98
N ARG A 204 6.90 10.20 4.99
CA ARG A 204 8.04 10.25 5.91
C ARG A 204 9.36 9.97 5.19
N THR A 205 9.39 8.96 4.32
CA THR A 205 10.60 8.65 3.54
C THR A 205 10.95 9.77 2.57
N TYR A 206 9.95 10.40 1.93
CA TYR A 206 10.17 11.58 1.09
C TYR A 206 10.82 12.72 1.88
N LYS A 207 10.26 13.09 3.04
CA LYS A 207 10.81 14.16 3.89
C LYS A 207 12.23 13.85 4.35
N ALA A 208 12.47 12.64 4.87
CA ALA A 208 13.81 12.22 5.29
C ALA A 208 14.82 12.24 4.13
N THR A 209 14.40 11.84 2.94
CA THR A 209 15.24 11.91 1.73
C THR A 209 15.53 13.35 1.34
N GLN A 210 14.52 14.23 1.38
CA GLN A 210 14.67 15.64 1.07
C GLN A 210 15.62 16.34 2.05
N GLU A 211 15.42 16.17 3.35
CA GLU A 211 16.28 16.74 4.41
C GLU A 211 17.73 16.29 4.26
N TYR A 212 17.96 15.01 3.96
CA TYR A 212 19.30 14.48 3.73
C TYR A 212 19.97 15.10 2.49
N VAL A 213 19.22 15.23 1.40
CA VAL A 213 19.69 15.87 0.16
C VAL A 213 20.02 17.36 0.37
N GLU A 214 19.15 18.09 1.06
CA GLU A 214 19.37 19.50 1.40
C GLU A 214 20.58 19.66 2.33
N GLY A 215 20.74 18.78 3.31
CA GLY A 215 21.90 18.75 4.21
C GLY A 215 23.22 18.49 3.48
N LEU A 216 23.25 17.54 2.54
CA LEU A 216 24.40 17.29 1.67
C LEU A 216 24.72 18.50 0.79
N THR A 217 23.70 19.09 0.15
CA THR A 217 23.88 20.25 -0.74
C THR A 217 24.39 21.46 0.05
N SER A 218 23.90 21.66 1.27
CA SER A 218 24.33 22.73 2.16
C SER A 218 25.75 22.53 2.69
N ALA A 219 26.15 21.28 2.93
CA ALA A 219 27.52 20.92 3.33
C ALA A 219 28.52 20.96 2.16
N GLN A 220 28.03 20.83 0.91
CA GLN A 220 28.81 20.89 -0.33
C GLN A 220 28.86 22.28 -0.96
N LEU A 221 28.15 23.28 -0.43
CA LEU A 221 28.34 24.68 -0.82
C LEU A 221 29.78 25.07 -0.44
N PRO A 222 30.62 25.48 -1.40
CA PRO A 222 32.00 25.81 -1.09
C PRO A 222 32.02 27.05 -0.19
N LEU A 223 32.76 26.96 0.92
CA LEU A 223 33.56 28.10 1.36
C LEU A 223 34.44 28.43 0.16
N VAL A 224 34.01 29.40 -0.64
CA VAL A 224 34.78 29.96 -1.75
C VAL A 224 36.03 30.59 -1.13
N ASN A 225 37.06 29.78 -0.94
CA ASN A 225 38.41 30.23 -1.10
C ASN A 225 38.87 29.63 -2.42
N ASP A 226 38.99 30.52 -3.40
CA ASP A 226 39.88 30.35 -4.55
C ASP A 226 41.18 29.73 -4.04
N GLU A 227 41.57 28.57 -4.57
CA GLU A 227 42.92 28.28 -5.05
C GLU A 227 42.93 26.87 -5.66
N ASP A 228 43.47 26.83 -6.87
CA ASP A 228 43.69 25.72 -7.79
C ASP A 228 44.07 24.38 -7.16
N HIS A 229 43.21 23.37 -7.33
CA HIS A 229 43.64 21.98 -7.37
C HIS A 229 42.89 21.21 -8.47
N PRO A 230 43.59 20.48 -9.36
CA PRO A 230 42.96 19.60 -10.33
C PRO A 230 42.37 18.42 -9.56
N PHE A 231 41.05 18.46 -9.35
CA PHE A 231 40.33 17.39 -8.67
C PHE A 231 40.47 16.08 -9.45
N GLU A 232 41.23 15.16 -8.88
CA GLU A 232 41.16 13.75 -9.22
C GLU A 232 39.72 13.25 -9.06
N GLU A 233 39.32 12.46 -10.04
CA GLU A 233 37.95 12.12 -10.43
C GLU A 233 37.31 11.06 -9.52
N ASP A 234 37.37 11.25 -8.19
CA ASP A 234 36.80 10.31 -7.19
C ASP A 234 35.65 10.91 -6.36
N SER A 235 35.02 11.99 -6.84
CA SER A 235 33.79 12.56 -6.27
C SER A 235 32.54 11.94 -6.95
N SER A 236 32.32 10.65 -6.70
CA SER A 236 31.29 9.80 -7.33
C SER A 236 29.81 10.16 -7.09
N ILE A 237 29.49 11.39 -6.69
CA ILE A 237 28.12 11.87 -6.52
C ILE A 237 27.97 13.18 -7.31
N SER A 238 27.78 13.04 -8.63
CA SER A 238 27.38 14.16 -9.47
C SER A 238 26.06 14.75 -8.93
N PRO A 239 25.93 16.08 -8.82
CA PRO A 239 24.70 16.75 -8.38
C PRO A 239 23.48 16.45 -9.28
N LEU A 240 23.68 15.89 -10.47
CA LEU A 240 22.59 15.37 -11.32
C LEU A 240 21.90 14.12 -10.73
N ILE A 241 22.59 13.30 -9.93
CA ILE A 241 22.02 12.11 -9.27
C ILE A 241 21.05 12.52 -8.14
N ILE A 242 21.16 13.77 -7.67
CA ILE A 242 20.45 14.31 -6.49
C ILE A 242 19.00 14.76 -6.83
N GLN A 243 18.60 14.79 -8.11
CA GLN A 243 17.28 15.28 -8.54
C GLN A 243 16.08 14.32 -8.29
N HIS A 244 16.25 13.19 -7.59
CA HIS A 244 15.24 12.11 -7.58
C HIS A 244 14.38 11.88 -6.31
N PRO A 245 14.14 12.82 -5.37
CA PRO A 245 13.04 12.64 -4.41
C PRO A 245 11.65 12.77 -5.08
N GLN A 246 11.57 13.36 -6.27
CA GLN A 246 10.30 13.59 -6.97
C GLN A 246 9.56 12.31 -7.36
N GLN A 247 10.26 11.18 -7.54
CA GLN A 247 9.60 9.90 -7.83
C GLN A 247 8.81 9.36 -6.64
N LEU A 248 9.24 9.68 -5.40
CA LEU A 248 8.46 9.34 -4.20
C LEU A 248 7.16 10.16 -4.11
N LEU A 249 7.11 11.37 -4.70
CA LEU A 249 5.87 12.14 -4.79
C LEU A 249 4.79 11.41 -5.59
N LEU A 250 5.17 10.65 -6.62
CA LEU A 250 4.23 9.82 -7.38
C LEU A 250 3.60 8.74 -6.49
N LEU A 251 4.39 8.12 -5.61
CA LEU A 251 3.88 7.13 -4.65
C LEU A 251 2.96 7.77 -3.61
N ILE A 252 3.31 8.95 -3.09
CA ILE A 252 2.45 9.71 -2.17
C ILE A 252 1.13 10.05 -2.86
N PHE A 253 1.18 10.66 -4.05
CA PHE A 253 0.01 11.02 -4.82
C PHE A 253 -0.88 9.81 -5.14
N SER A 254 -0.28 8.70 -5.59
CA SER A 254 -0.99 7.45 -5.87
C SER A 254 -1.67 6.91 -4.61
N SER A 255 -0.97 6.88 -3.47
CA SER A 255 -1.55 6.41 -2.20
C SER A 255 -2.68 7.32 -1.69
N ALA A 256 -2.58 8.64 -1.90
CA ALA A 256 -3.63 9.58 -1.53
C ALA A 256 -4.90 9.39 -2.38
N ILE A 257 -4.75 9.23 -3.71
CA ILE A 257 -5.87 8.90 -4.59
C ILE A 257 -6.50 7.56 -4.19
N HIS A 258 -5.67 6.56 -3.87
CA HIS A 258 -6.14 5.25 -3.45
C HIS A 258 -7.00 5.33 -2.18
N ILE A 259 -6.52 6.04 -1.15
CA ILE A 259 -7.28 6.30 0.08
C ILE A 259 -8.59 7.03 -0.22
N VAL A 260 -8.56 8.09 -1.04
CA VAL A 260 -9.78 8.85 -1.38
C VAL A 260 -10.80 7.95 -2.07
N GLY A 261 -10.38 7.13 -3.04
CA GLY A 261 -11.26 6.17 -3.71
C GLY A 261 -11.85 5.15 -2.73
N ASN A 262 -11.02 4.56 -1.88
CA ASN A 262 -11.47 3.56 -0.89
C ASN A 262 -12.37 4.16 0.21
N ALA A 263 -12.09 5.38 0.66
CA ALA A 263 -12.90 6.11 1.63
C ALA A 263 -14.23 6.54 1.01
N PHE A 264 -14.24 7.02 -0.24
CA PHE A 264 -15.46 7.35 -0.96
C PHE A 264 -16.36 6.13 -1.11
N ALA A 265 -15.80 4.98 -1.53
CA ALA A 265 -16.55 3.73 -1.62
C ALA A 265 -17.07 3.22 -0.26
N ALA A 266 -16.36 3.51 0.83
CA ALA A 266 -16.78 3.12 2.18
C ALA A 266 -17.87 4.04 2.76
N LEU A 267 -17.83 5.34 2.45
CA LEU A 267 -18.77 6.35 2.96
C LEU A 267 -20.02 6.48 2.09
N PHE A 268 -19.89 6.24 0.78
CA PHE A 268 -20.95 6.25 -0.20
C PHE A 268 -21.02 4.89 -0.88
N PRO A 269 -21.37 3.81 -0.15
CA PRO A 269 -21.66 2.54 -0.79
C PRO A 269 -22.81 2.79 -1.76
N SER A 270 -22.58 2.58 -3.06
CA SER A 270 -23.62 2.71 -4.07
C SER A 270 -24.71 1.67 -3.75
N ASP A 271 -25.74 2.16 -3.06
CA ASP A 271 -27.05 1.59 -2.79
C ASP A 271 -27.08 0.13 -2.34
N GLY A 272 -26.77 -0.12 -1.06
CA GLY A 272 -26.87 -1.46 -0.45
C GLY A 272 -27.10 -1.51 1.07
N TRP A 273 -27.51 -0.40 1.68
CA TRP A 273 -27.95 -0.34 3.08
C TRP A 273 -29.29 0.39 3.13
N GLY A 274 -30.36 -0.35 2.82
CA GLY A 274 -31.72 0.00 3.21
C GLY A 274 -32.05 -0.66 4.55
#